data_AF-A0A345P1N3-F1
#
_entry.id   AF-A0A345P1N3-F1
#
_cell.length_a   1.000
_cell.length_b   1.000
_cell.length_c   1.000
_cell.angle_alpha   90.00
_cell.angle_beta   90.00
_cell.angle_gamma   90.00
#
_symmetry.space_group_name_H-M   'P 1'
#
loop_
_entity.id
_entity.type
_entity.pdbx_description
1 polymer ?
#
loop_
_entity_poly.entity_id
_entity_poly.type
_entity_poly.pdbx_seq_one_letter_code
_entity_poly.pdbx_strand_id
1 'polypeptide(L)'
;MGTITGTTSDMQYSFDSTNGSDGNWSNADDQTTAVQFVPGDVYVRQANVPSNYRLVATIAPASQAPDTLTVTKKADGSVNVYQINVADTLEWSINGTDWTTGTGSVQDVTIPDAGATVSLRTKATASALASNIATKVFNARATAPAVPTVTKKADGSANVYEINATTTQEWSINGTTWTTGTGALQDVTIPLTGATVSLRTKATNDALSSVASTKVYAAQAGAPSTLTHQQGTTDATTKLVGMTNGQEYRVGDGSWILISADGTVDNIAATAGQVIQVRTAATANTLASATYSYTLKATDITPQ
;
A
#
# COMPACT_ATOMS: atom_id res chain seq x y z
N MET A 1 -25.81 4.98 22.88
CA MET A 1 -27.04 4.82 23.69
C MET A 1 -26.76 3.84 24.80
N GLY A 2 -27.42 3.99 25.94
CA GLY A 2 -27.42 3.02 27.03
C GLY A 2 -28.78 2.34 27.17
N THR A 3 -28.90 1.42 28.12
CA THR A 3 -30.13 0.65 28.33
C THR A 3 -30.42 0.52 29.81
N ILE A 4 -31.69 0.70 30.19
CA ILE A 4 -32.21 0.31 31.50
C ILE A 4 -32.84 -1.07 31.33
N THR A 5 -32.35 -2.07 32.07
CA THR A 5 -32.81 -3.46 31.97
C THR A 5 -33.83 -3.79 33.07
N GLY A 6 -34.71 -4.76 32.81
CA GLY A 6 -35.72 -5.21 33.77
C GLY A 6 -36.88 -4.22 33.93
N THR A 7 -37.10 -3.37 32.93
CA THR A 7 -38.25 -2.46 32.88
C THR A 7 -39.51 -3.20 32.45
N THR A 8 -40.68 -2.63 32.72
CA THR A 8 -41.96 -3.07 32.15
C THR A 8 -42.67 -1.85 31.56
N SER A 9 -43.68 -2.07 30.71
CA SER A 9 -44.50 -0.98 30.16
C SER A 9 -45.30 -0.19 31.21
N ASP A 10 -45.40 -0.72 32.44
CA ASP A 10 -46.02 -0.04 33.58
C ASP A 10 -45.04 0.86 34.35
N MET A 11 -43.78 0.91 33.93
CA MET A 11 -42.74 1.73 34.56
C MET A 11 -42.53 3.04 33.81
N GLN A 12 -42.02 4.03 34.54
CA GLN A 12 -41.49 5.28 34.01
C GLN A 12 -40.07 5.49 34.51
N TYR A 13 -39.28 6.26 33.77
CA TYR A 13 -37.94 6.70 34.18
C TYR A 13 -37.80 8.22 34.12
N SER A 14 -36.84 8.75 34.89
CA SER A 14 -36.50 10.17 34.93
C SER A 14 -34.98 10.37 35.07
N PHE A 15 -34.47 11.42 34.42
CA PHE A 15 -33.07 11.87 34.50
C PHE A 15 -32.89 13.23 35.19
N ASP A 16 -33.99 13.89 35.56
CA ASP A 16 -34.01 15.20 36.21
C ASP A 16 -34.74 15.19 37.56
N SER A 17 -35.21 14.01 38.00
CA SER A 17 -35.71 13.80 39.36
C SER A 17 -34.54 13.81 40.36
N THR A 18 -34.72 14.52 41.47
CA THR A 18 -33.72 14.61 42.56
C THR A 18 -34.09 13.75 43.77
N ASN A 19 -35.34 13.26 43.84
CA ASN A 19 -35.83 12.52 44.99
C ASN A 19 -36.76 11.34 44.63
N GLY A 20 -36.98 11.06 43.35
CA GLY A 20 -37.82 9.99 42.84
C GLY A 20 -39.32 10.30 42.75
N SER A 21 -39.75 11.51 43.14
CA SER A 21 -41.14 11.97 43.05
C SER A 21 -41.33 13.23 42.21
N ASP A 22 -40.25 13.99 41.96
CA ASP A 22 -40.18 15.20 41.16
C ASP A 22 -39.67 14.94 39.72
N GLY A 23 -39.45 16.00 38.94
CA GLY A 23 -38.90 15.91 37.59
C GLY A 23 -39.89 15.47 36.50
N ASN A 24 -39.36 15.27 35.30
CA ASN A 24 -40.09 14.78 34.14
C ASN A 24 -39.93 13.27 34.00
N TRP A 25 -41.04 12.58 33.73
CA TRP A 25 -41.09 11.12 33.66
C TRP A 25 -41.50 10.65 32.27
N SER A 26 -40.72 9.73 31.71
CA SER A 26 -40.97 9.10 30.42
C SER A 26 -41.36 7.63 30.62
N ASN A 27 -42.27 7.11 29.79
CA ASN A 27 -42.65 5.70 29.86
C ASN A 27 -41.49 4.79 29.45
N ALA A 28 -41.34 3.67 30.16
CA ALA A 28 -40.37 2.64 29.87
C ALA A 28 -40.93 1.63 28.86
N ASP A 29 -40.03 0.96 28.15
CA ASP A 29 -40.34 -0.20 27.31
C ASP A 29 -40.32 -1.49 28.15
N ASP A 30 -41.01 -2.52 27.66
CA ASP A 30 -41.00 -3.82 28.33
C ASP A 30 -39.64 -4.52 28.18
N GLN A 31 -39.19 -5.14 29.28
CA GLN A 31 -37.89 -5.81 29.48
C GLN A 31 -36.67 -4.89 29.42
N THR A 32 -36.55 -4.01 28.42
CA THR A 32 -35.40 -3.12 28.24
C THR A 32 -35.82 -1.80 27.63
N THR A 33 -35.40 -0.70 28.25
CA THR A 33 -35.64 0.66 27.74
C THR A 33 -34.34 1.26 27.22
N ALA A 34 -34.29 1.58 25.92
CA ALA A 34 -33.15 2.26 25.32
C ALA A 34 -33.18 3.75 25.65
N VAL A 35 -32.08 4.29 26.14
CA VAL A 35 -32.01 5.68 26.61
C VAL A 35 -30.69 6.35 26.24
N GLN A 36 -30.68 7.68 26.26
CA GLN A 36 -29.46 8.47 26.24
C GLN A 36 -29.23 9.03 27.64
N PHE A 37 -28.30 8.43 28.39
CA PHE A 37 -27.95 8.89 29.72
C PHE A 37 -27.28 10.27 29.68
N VAL A 38 -27.58 11.07 30.70
CA VAL A 38 -26.90 12.30 31.05
C VAL A 38 -26.30 12.16 32.45
N PRO A 39 -25.30 12.97 32.85
CA PRO A 39 -24.77 12.93 34.20
C PRO A 39 -25.87 13.23 35.22
N GLY A 40 -25.92 12.47 36.32
CA GLY A 40 -26.93 12.63 37.37
C GLY A 40 -27.66 11.34 37.71
N ASP A 41 -28.70 11.48 38.52
CA ASP A 41 -29.49 10.35 39.02
C ASP A 41 -30.46 9.82 37.97
N VAL A 42 -30.59 8.50 37.93
CA VAL A 42 -31.54 7.77 37.10
C VAL A 42 -32.57 7.14 38.03
N TYR A 43 -33.79 7.65 38.01
CA TYR A 43 -34.88 7.07 38.77
C TYR A 43 -35.79 6.25 37.85
N VAL A 44 -36.34 5.17 38.41
CA VAL A 44 -37.49 4.46 37.85
C VAL A 44 -38.61 4.41 38.86
N ARG A 45 -39.86 4.40 38.39
CA ARG A 45 -41.04 4.24 39.24
C ARG A 45 -42.13 3.47 38.52
N GLN A 46 -43.11 3.00 39.28
CA GLN A 46 -44.36 2.49 38.71
C GLN A 46 -45.26 3.67 38.30
N ALA A 47 -45.72 3.68 37.04
CA ALA A 47 -46.49 4.79 36.47
C ALA A 47 -47.77 5.08 37.27
N ASN A 48 -48.48 4.03 37.67
CA ASN A 48 -49.75 4.11 38.41
C ASN A 48 -49.57 4.22 39.94
N VAL A 49 -48.35 4.08 40.45
CA VAL A 49 -48.03 4.20 41.89
C VAL A 49 -46.75 5.04 42.04
N PRO A 50 -46.79 6.37 41.84
CA PRO A 50 -45.58 7.19 41.78
C PRO A 50 -44.73 7.21 43.06
N SER A 51 -45.30 6.84 44.20
CA SER A 51 -44.57 6.64 45.45
C SER A 51 -43.70 5.38 45.47
N ASN A 52 -43.94 4.44 44.55
CA ASN A 52 -43.11 3.27 44.34
C ASN A 52 -42.02 3.59 43.32
N TYR A 53 -40.94 4.21 43.80
CA TYR A 53 -39.78 4.60 43.00
C TYR A 53 -38.48 4.01 43.55
N ARG A 54 -37.47 4.00 42.69
CA ARG A 54 -36.12 3.52 42.99
C ARG A 54 -35.09 4.37 42.25
N LEU A 55 -34.03 4.76 42.96
CA LEU A 55 -32.79 5.21 42.33
C LEU A 55 -32.10 3.99 41.72
N VAL A 56 -31.95 3.97 40.39
CA VAL A 56 -31.31 2.88 39.65
C VAL A 56 -29.80 3.04 39.69
N ALA A 57 -29.31 4.23 39.38
CA ALA A 57 -27.90 4.57 39.33
C ALA A 57 -27.71 6.08 39.42
N THR A 58 -26.53 6.50 39.86
CA THR A 58 -26.01 7.85 39.65
C THR A 58 -24.95 7.77 38.57
N ILE A 59 -25.16 8.44 37.45
CA ILE A 59 -24.26 8.43 36.31
C ILE A 59 -23.22 9.53 36.47
N ALA A 60 -21.96 9.13 36.62
CA ALA A 60 -20.84 10.05 36.65
C ALA A 60 -20.67 10.77 35.30
N PRO A 61 -20.25 12.05 35.29
CA PRO A 61 -19.95 12.76 34.06
C PRO A 61 -18.81 12.10 33.30
N ALA A 62 -18.70 12.42 32.00
CA ALA A 62 -17.58 11.99 31.19
C ALA A 62 -16.25 12.44 31.83
N SER A 63 -15.34 11.49 32.02
CA SER A 63 -13.99 11.78 32.48
C SER A 63 -13.14 12.38 31.35
N GLN A 64 -11.94 12.86 31.70
CA GLN A 64 -10.97 13.35 30.73
C GLN A 64 -10.58 12.26 29.73
N ALA A 65 -10.16 12.68 28.52
CA ALA A 65 -9.71 11.77 27.50
C ALA A 65 -8.44 11.02 27.95
N PRO A 66 -8.17 9.81 27.45
CA PRO A 66 -6.92 9.11 27.71
C PRO A 66 -5.71 9.96 27.28
N ASP A 67 -4.70 10.06 28.14
CA ASP A 67 -3.54 10.94 27.94
C ASP A 67 -2.66 10.55 26.74
N THR A 68 -2.72 9.31 26.28
CA THR A 68 -1.84 8.80 25.21
C THR A 68 -2.61 7.93 24.23
N LEU A 69 -2.61 8.34 22.96
CA LEU A 69 -2.99 7.52 21.81
C LEU A 69 -1.77 7.31 20.92
N THR A 70 -1.12 6.16 21.11
CA THR A 70 0.01 5.76 20.27
C THR A 70 -0.49 4.90 19.13
N VAL A 71 -0.25 5.37 17.90
CA VAL A 71 -0.51 4.63 16.66
C VAL A 71 0.80 4.56 15.90
N THR A 72 1.33 3.35 15.71
CA THR A 72 2.62 3.12 15.05
C THR A 72 2.43 2.44 13.71
N LYS A 73 3.24 2.80 12.72
CA LYS A 73 3.19 2.13 11.42
C LYS A 73 3.69 0.70 11.59
N LYS A 74 2.94 -0.28 11.06
CA LYS A 74 3.37 -1.68 11.08
C LYS A 74 4.63 -1.85 10.22
N ALA A 75 5.66 -2.48 10.79
CA ALA A 75 6.98 -2.60 10.19
C ALA A 75 7.12 -3.77 9.18
N ASP A 76 6.03 -4.42 8.80
CA ASP A 76 6.02 -5.59 7.91
C ASP A 76 5.81 -5.23 6.43
N GLY A 77 5.79 -3.93 6.09
CA GLY A 77 5.54 -3.45 4.74
C GLY A 77 4.07 -3.47 4.30
N SER A 78 3.14 -3.87 5.18
CA SER A 78 1.71 -3.84 4.89
C SER A 78 1.25 -2.42 4.57
N VAL A 79 0.47 -2.26 3.49
CA VAL A 79 -0.03 -0.94 3.07
C VAL A 79 -1.07 -0.44 4.08
N ASN A 80 -0.90 0.79 4.57
CA ASN A 80 -1.86 1.46 5.47
C ASN A 80 -2.25 0.72 6.78
N VAL A 81 -1.55 -0.37 7.14
CA VAL A 81 -1.74 -1.04 8.44
C VAL A 81 -0.86 -0.39 9.51
N TYR A 82 -1.47 -0.09 10.64
CA TYR A 82 -0.88 0.49 11.84
C TYR A 82 -1.19 -0.39 13.05
N GLN A 83 -0.54 -0.09 14.16
CA GLN A 83 -0.68 -0.84 15.39
C GLN A 83 -1.04 0.09 16.54
N ILE A 84 -1.98 -0.38 17.35
CA ILE A 84 -2.41 0.25 18.60
C ILE A 84 -2.31 -0.80 19.72
N ASN A 85 -2.00 -0.35 20.93
CA ASN A 85 -2.07 -1.20 22.12
C ASN A 85 -3.12 -0.60 23.05
N VAL A 86 -4.28 -1.26 23.12
CA VAL A 86 -5.47 -0.71 23.78
C VAL A 86 -5.91 -1.67 24.89
N ALA A 87 -5.94 -1.17 26.13
CA ALA A 87 -6.43 -1.91 27.29
C ALA A 87 -7.92 -2.28 27.15
N ASP A 88 -8.35 -3.34 27.84
CA ASP A 88 -9.74 -3.83 27.84
C ASP A 88 -10.75 -2.88 28.52
N THR A 89 -10.25 -1.89 29.25
CA THR A 89 -11.03 -0.77 29.81
C THR A 89 -11.26 0.36 28.82
N LEU A 90 -10.57 0.34 27.67
CA LEU A 90 -10.67 1.34 26.62
C LEU A 90 -11.38 0.77 25.40
N GLU A 91 -11.88 1.66 24.56
CA GLU A 91 -12.42 1.35 23.25
C GLU A 91 -11.85 2.32 22.20
N TRP A 92 -11.66 1.82 20.98
CA TRP A 92 -11.09 2.57 19.88
C TRP A 92 -11.99 2.54 18.65
N SER A 93 -11.86 3.53 17.78
CA SER A 93 -12.70 3.65 16.57
C SER A 93 -11.92 4.27 15.42
N ILE A 94 -12.28 3.88 14.19
CA ILE A 94 -11.92 4.61 12.98
C ILE A 94 -13.06 5.54 12.61
N ASN A 95 -12.74 6.83 12.46
CA ASN A 95 -13.70 7.89 12.12
C ASN A 95 -14.88 8.06 13.11
N GLY A 96 -14.77 7.49 14.32
CA GLY A 96 -15.72 7.70 15.42
C GLY A 96 -17.10 7.05 15.22
N THR A 97 -17.23 6.10 14.30
CA THR A 97 -18.50 5.45 13.96
C THR A 97 -18.70 4.18 14.79
N ASP A 98 -17.96 3.13 14.48
CA ASP A 98 -17.99 1.86 15.20
C ASP A 98 -16.85 1.80 16.22
N TRP A 99 -17.19 1.42 17.45
CA TRP A 99 -16.23 1.32 18.55
C TRP A 99 -15.90 -0.14 18.86
N THR A 100 -14.61 -0.42 19.00
CA THR A 100 -14.06 -1.75 19.30
C THR A 100 -13.42 -1.74 20.68
N THR A 101 -13.79 -2.68 21.54
CA THR A 101 -13.15 -2.85 22.86
C THR A 101 -11.71 -3.29 22.70
N GLY A 102 -10.80 -2.69 23.49
CA GLY A 102 -9.42 -3.13 23.54
C GLY A 102 -9.26 -4.55 24.07
N THR A 103 -8.14 -5.18 23.73
CA THR A 103 -7.83 -6.57 24.13
C THR A 103 -6.72 -6.64 25.17
N GLY A 104 -6.13 -5.52 25.59
CA GLY A 104 -4.92 -5.49 26.39
C GLY A 104 -3.66 -5.89 25.63
N SER A 105 -3.75 -6.00 24.30
CA SER A 105 -2.65 -6.41 23.41
C SER A 105 -2.62 -5.56 22.15
N VAL A 106 -1.54 -5.72 21.38
CA VAL A 106 -1.36 -5.05 20.09
C VAL A 106 -2.42 -5.53 19.10
N GLN A 107 -3.11 -4.58 18.48
CA GLN A 107 -4.10 -4.80 17.44
C GLN A 107 -3.67 -4.07 16.18
N ASP A 108 -3.84 -4.72 15.03
CA ASP A 108 -3.65 -4.11 13.73
C ASP A 108 -4.90 -3.29 13.37
N VAL A 109 -4.68 -2.07 12.89
CA VAL A 109 -5.73 -1.17 12.41
C VAL A 109 -5.38 -0.69 11.01
N THR A 110 -6.33 -0.80 10.09
CA THR A 110 -6.15 -0.32 8.72
C THR A 110 -6.74 1.08 8.60
N ILE A 111 -5.91 2.04 8.24
CA ILE A 111 -6.35 3.42 8.00
C ILE A 111 -6.78 3.53 6.54
N PRO A 112 -8.08 3.70 6.24
CA PRO A 112 -8.58 3.58 4.87
C PRO A 112 -8.01 4.69 3.99
N ASP A 113 -8.15 5.93 4.45
CA ASP A 113 -7.92 7.12 3.65
C ASP A 113 -7.25 8.24 4.43
N ALA A 114 -6.77 9.22 3.68
CA ALA A 114 -6.23 10.46 4.23
C ALA A 114 -7.36 11.27 4.89
N GLY A 115 -7.06 11.89 6.03
CA GLY A 115 -8.06 12.56 6.86
C GLY A 115 -8.81 11.63 7.82
N ALA A 116 -8.60 10.30 7.73
CA ALA A 116 -9.17 9.38 8.69
C ALA A 116 -8.62 9.62 10.10
N THR A 117 -9.46 9.33 11.10
CA THR A 117 -9.09 9.48 12.50
C THR A 117 -9.04 8.14 13.21
N VAL A 118 -8.06 7.97 14.09
CA VAL A 118 -8.08 6.95 15.14
C VAL A 118 -8.54 7.65 16.40
N SER A 119 -9.61 7.14 17.00
CA SER A 119 -10.21 7.66 18.22
C SER A 119 -10.04 6.66 19.35
N LEU A 120 -9.83 7.15 20.58
CA LEU A 120 -9.67 6.35 21.79
C LEU A 120 -10.43 7.00 22.94
N ARG A 121 -11.17 6.20 23.72
CA ARG A 121 -11.81 6.65 24.96
C ARG A 121 -11.88 5.53 25.99
N THR A 122 -12.09 5.88 27.26
CA THR A 122 -12.49 4.93 28.28
C THR A 122 -13.93 4.54 28.07
N LYS A 123 -14.21 3.24 28.07
CA LYS A 123 -15.56 2.73 27.82
C LYS A 123 -16.54 3.18 28.89
N ALA A 124 -17.79 3.43 28.49
CA ALA A 124 -18.87 3.66 29.45
C ALA A 124 -19.03 2.45 30.39
N THR A 125 -19.45 2.69 31.61
CA THR A 125 -19.80 1.64 32.59
C THR A 125 -21.27 1.77 32.98
N ALA A 126 -21.75 0.87 33.84
CA ALA A 126 -23.11 0.95 34.36
C ALA A 126 -23.41 2.25 35.14
N SER A 127 -22.38 2.98 35.58
CA SER A 127 -22.51 4.18 36.41
C SER A 127 -21.66 5.36 35.93
N ALA A 128 -21.12 5.32 34.71
CA ALA A 128 -20.33 6.42 34.17
C ALA A 128 -20.49 6.50 32.64
N LEU A 129 -20.58 7.72 32.13
CA LEU A 129 -20.47 7.97 30.69
C LEU A 129 -19.07 7.60 30.20
N ALA A 130 -18.95 7.29 28.91
CA ALA A 130 -17.64 7.16 28.27
C ALA A 130 -16.86 8.47 28.42
N SER A 131 -15.53 8.39 28.48
CA SER A 131 -14.70 9.59 28.62
C SER A 131 -14.78 10.48 27.37
N ASN A 132 -14.23 11.68 27.48
CA ASN A 132 -13.85 12.47 26.31
C ASN A 132 -12.92 11.66 25.39
N ILE A 133 -12.88 12.02 24.11
CA ILE A 133 -12.18 11.25 23.06
C ILE A 133 -10.79 11.84 22.82
N ALA A 134 -9.76 10.99 22.87
CA ALA A 134 -8.45 11.28 22.31
C ALA A 134 -8.46 10.92 20.83
N THR A 135 -7.99 11.82 19.95
CA THR A 135 -8.03 11.62 18.51
C THR A 135 -6.67 11.82 17.89
N LYS A 136 -6.26 10.90 17.01
CA LYS A 136 -5.14 11.07 16.09
C LYS A 136 -5.68 11.17 14.68
N VAL A 137 -5.35 12.26 13.99
CA VAL A 137 -5.73 12.48 12.60
C VAL A 137 -4.57 12.04 11.71
N PHE A 138 -4.86 11.25 10.68
CA PHE A 138 -3.89 10.94 9.64
C PHE A 138 -3.99 12.01 8.54
N ASN A 139 -2.88 12.71 8.30
CA ASN A 139 -2.85 13.81 7.35
C ASN A 139 -3.22 13.38 5.92
N ALA A 140 -3.59 14.36 5.10
CA ALA A 140 -3.73 14.19 3.66
C ALA A 140 -2.48 13.51 3.08
N ARG A 141 -2.66 12.61 2.11
CA ARG A 141 -1.51 11.99 1.44
C ARG A 141 -0.68 13.09 0.80
N ALA A 142 0.63 13.06 1.05
CA ALA A 142 1.54 13.95 0.37
C ALA A 142 1.44 13.75 -1.16
N THR A 143 1.78 14.80 -1.90
CA THR A 143 1.88 14.75 -3.36
C THR A 143 2.87 13.67 -3.78
N ALA A 144 2.68 13.11 -4.98
CA ALA A 144 3.60 12.13 -5.52
C ALA A 144 5.02 12.71 -5.63
N PRO A 145 6.07 11.89 -5.38
CA PRO A 145 7.43 12.29 -5.72
C PRO A 145 7.56 12.47 -7.24
N ALA A 146 8.69 13.00 -7.69
CA ALA A 146 9.04 12.97 -9.10
C ALA A 146 9.02 11.52 -9.63
N VAL A 147 8.67 11.36 -10.91
CA VAL A 147 8.67 10.07 -11.61
C VAL A 147 10.01 9.36 -11.36
N PRO A 148 10.03 8.05 -11.05
CA PRO A 148 11.27 7.35 -10.74
C PRO A 148 12.25 7.41 -11.91
N THR A 149 13.47 7.86 -11.61
CA THR A 149 14.59 7.71 -12.53
C THR A 149 15.02 6.25 -12.52
N VAL A 150 14.63 5.54 -13.57
CA VAL A 150 14.98 4.13 -13.82
C VAL A 150 15.87 4.07 -15.05
N THR A 151 17.10 3.60 -14.88
CA THR A 151 18.12 3.50 -15.94
C THR A 151 18.39 2.05 -16.30
N LYS A 152 18.69 1.78 -17.57
CA LYS A 152 19.02 0.42 -17.98
C LYS A 152 20.37 0.03 -17.36
N LYS A 153 20.42 -1.15 -16.72
CA LYS A 153 21.67 -1.69 -16.19
C LYS A 153 22.60 -2.08 -17.35
N ALA A 154 23.87 -1.68 -17.27
CA ALA A 154 24.90 -1.94 -18.29
C ALA A 154 25.49 -3.37 -18.19
N ASP A 155 24.63 -4.37 -18.04
CA ASP A 155 24.99 -5.78 -17.85
C ASP A 155 24.54 -6.68 -19.02
N GLY A 156 23.93 -6.10 -20.05
CA GLY A 156 23.37 -6.85 -21.18
C GLY A 156 22.08 -7.62 -20.86
N SER A 157 21.53 -7.52 -19.65
CA SER A 157 20.25 -8.14 -19.30
C SER A 157 19.11 -7.52 -20.12
N ALA A 158 18.09 -8.28 -20.50
CA ALA A 158 16.98 -7.73 -21.29
C ALA A 158 16.04 -6.82 -20.46
N ASN A 159 16.01 -7.04 -19.14
CA ASN A 159 14.95 -6.53 -18.27
C ASN A 159 15.41 -6.11 -16.86
N VAL A 160 16.72 -6.04 -16.61
CA VAL A 160 17.27 -5.50 -15.36
C VAL A 160 17.61 -4.03 -15.55
N TYR A 161 17.09 -3.22 -14.64
CA TYR A 161 17.29 -1.78 -14.57
C TYR A 161 17.78 -1.41 -13.18
N GLU A 162 18.17 -0.16 -13.00
CA GLU A 162 18.57 0.41 -11.72
C GLU A 162 17.65 1.57 -11.36
N ILE A 163 17.18 1.59 -10.11
CA ILE A 163 16.40 2.68 -9.54
C ILE A 163 17.20 3.35 -8.43
N ASN A 164 17.18 4.68 -8.39
CA ASN A 164 17.74 5.46 -7.28
C ASN A 164 16.60 5.97 -6.38
N ALA A 165 16.30 5.23 -5.32
CA ALA A 165 15.29 5.59 -4.33
C ALA A 165 15.95 5.89 -2.98
N THR A 166 15.57 6.99 -2.35
CA THR A 166 16.07 7.39 -1.02
C THR A 166 15.50 6.53 0.10
N THR A 167 16.08 6.59 1.30
CA THR A 167 15.62 5.83 2.48
C THR A 167 14.25 6.25 3.02
N THR A 168 13.73 7.40 2.58
CA THR A 168 12.37 7.86 2.87
C THR A 168 11.36 7.44 1.81
N GLN A 169 11.83 6.80 0.73
CA GLN A 169 11.00 6.31 -0.36
C GLN A 169 10.92 4.80 -0.38
N GLU A 170 9.91 4.30 -1.07
CA GLU A 170 9.75 2.89 -1.40
C GLU A 170 9.23 2.74 -2.82
N TRP A 171 9.61 1.64 -3.48
CA TRP A 171 9.26 1.35 -4.85
C TRP A 171 8.59 -0.02 -4.99
N SER A 172 7.86 -0.22 -6.08
CA SER A 172 7.14 -1.47 -6.36
C SER A 172 7.04 -1.71 -7.87
N ILE A 173 6.99 -2.98 -8.28
CA ILE A 173 6.70 -3.38 -9.66
C ILE A 173 5.31 -4.03 -9.84
N ASN A 174 4.60 -4.27 -8.73
CA ASN A 174 3.30 -4.96 -8.71
C ASN A 174 2.21 -4.18 -7.96
N GLY A 175 2.55 -3.05 -7.33
CA GLY A 175 1.65 -2.20 -6.55
C GLY A 175 1.29 -2.72 -5.15
N THR A 176 1.63 -3.96 -4.82
CA THR A 176 1.23 -4.63 -3.56
C THR A 176 2.41 -4.85 -2.62
N THR A 177 3.56 -5.23 -3.16
CA THR A 177 4.81 -5.40 -2.41
C THR A 177 5.71 -4.20 -2.65
N TRP A 178 6.15 -3.56 -1.57
CA TRP A 178 6.97 -2.36 -1.63
C TRP A 178 8.36 -2.62 -1.03
N THR A 179 9.39 -2.14 -1.72
CA THR A 179 10.79 -2.24 -1.32
C THR A 179 11.30 -0.89 -0.89
N THR A 180 11.88 -0.80 0.30
CA THR A 180 12.46 0.46 0.81
C THR A 180 13.72 0.83 0.01
N GLY A 181 13.82 2.11 -0.37
CA GLY A 181 15.01 2.66 -1.00
C GLY A 181 16.21 2.66 -0.07
N THR A 182 17.41 2.52 -0.61
CA THR A 182 18.66 2.50 0.18
C THR A 182 19.42 3.83 0.12
N GLY A 183 19.00 4.76 -0.75
CA GLY A 183 19.81 5.94 -1.11
C GLY A 183 20.95 5.63 -2.09
N ALA A 184 21.00 4.41 -2.63
CA ALA A 184 21.92 3.97 -3.66
C ALA A 184 21.15 3.30 -4.82
N LEU A 185 21.84 2.99 -5.91
CA LEU A 185 21.26 2.23 -7.02
C LEU A 185 20.86 0.82 -6.54
N GLN A 186 19.63 0.43 -6.86
CA GLN A 186 19.11 -0.91 -6.62
C GLN A 186 18.64 -1.52 -7.93
N ASP A 187 18.93 -2.80 -8.12
CA ASP A 187 18.42 -3.57 -9.26
C ASP A 187 16.89 -3.69 -9.18
N VAL A 188 16.23 -3.42 -10.30
CA VAL A 188 14.82 -3.69 -10.53
C VAL A 188 14.67 -4.57 -11.76
N THR A 189 14.20 -5.79 -11.54
CA THR A 189 13.92 -6.75 -12.61
C THR A 189 12.48 -6.59 -13.07
N ILE A 190 12.30 -6.06 -14.26
CA ILE A 190 10.98 -5.83 -14.86
C ILE A 190 10.52 -7.13 -15.52
N PRO A 191 9.32 -7.65 -15.25
CA PRO A 191 8.78 -8.80 -15.98
C PRO A 191 8.77 -8.57 -17.50
N LEU A 192 9.12 -9.59 -18.29
CA LEU A 192 9.08 -9.51 -19.76
C LEU A 192 7.65 -9.33 -20.31
N THR A 193 6.63 -9.62 -19.50
CA THR A 193 5.22 -9.31 -19.78
C THR A 193 4.88 -7.82 -19.62
N GLY A 194 5.84 -7.00 -19.19
CA GLY A 194 5.63 -5.61 -18.81
C GLY A 194 5.28 -5.47 -17.32
N ALA A 195 5.45 -4.25 -16.80
CA ALA A 195 5.05 -3.88 -15.44
C ALA A 195 4.98 -2.36 -15.27
N THR A 196 4.43 -1.92 -14.15
CA THR A 196 4.47 -0.53 -13.71
C THR A 196 5.41 -0.38 -12.54
N VAL A 197 6.52 0.32 -12.74
CA VAL A 197 7.42 0.71 -11.66
C VAL A 197 6.80 1.91 -10.95
N SER A 198 6.48 1.76 -9.68
CA SER A 198 5.86 2.78 -8.83
C SER A 198 6.86 3.27 -7.78
N LEU A 199 6.85 4.56 -7.47
CA LEU A 199 7.67 5.17 -6.42
C LEU A 199 6.82 6.11 -5.56
N ARG A 200 6.92 5.99 -4.25
CA ARG A 200 6.22 6.88 -3.29
C ARG A 200 7.09 7.18 -2.08
N THR A 201 6.75 8.22 -1.34
CA THR A 201 7.29 8.47 0.01
C THR A 201 6.60 7.51 0.98
N LYS A 202 7.39 6.81 1.79
CA LYS A 202 6.89 5.79 2.71
C LYS A 202 6.01 6.40 3.82
N ALA A 203 5.07 5.61 4.30
CA ALA A 203 4.26 5.99 5.46
C ALA A 203 5.13 6.19 6.71
N THR A 204 4.69 7.07 7.61
CA THR A 204 5.25 7.25 8.95
C THR A 204 4.18 6.93 10.00
N ASN A 205 4.50 7.07 11.28
CA ASN A 205 3.53 6.93 12.37
C ASN A 205 2.38 7.95 12.27
N ASP A 206 2.59 9.08 11.60
CA ASP A 206 1.66 10.22 11.58
C ASP A 206 1.10 10.52 10.19
N ALA A 207 1.62 9.86 9.15
CA ALA A 207 1.21 10.09 7.77
C ALA A 207 1.11 8.79 6.99
N LEU A 208 0.07 8.69 6.16
CA LEU A 208 -0.01 7.66 5.13
C LEU A 208 1.10 7.85 4.09
N SER A 209 1.40 6.78 3.36
CA SER A 209 2.28 6.89 2.18
C SER A 209 1.72 7.91 1.18
N SER A 210 2.63 8.60 0.46
CA SER A 210 2.21 9.57 -0.56
C SER A 210 1.44 8.89 -1.70
N VAL A 211 0.85 9.70 -2.58
CA VAL A 211 0.47 9.21 -3.91
C VAL A 211 1.73 8.65 -4.59
N ALA A 212 1.61 7.57 -5.36
CA ALA A 212 2.72 7.02 -6.12
C ALA A 212 2.87 7.74 -7.47
N SER A 213 4.11 8.00 -7.85
CA SER A 213 4.46 8.27 -9.25
C SER A 213 4.76 6.94 -9.94
N THR A 214 4.53 6.87 -11.26
CA THR A 214 4.65 5.61 -11.99
C THR A 214 5.41 5.77 -13.30
N LYS A 215 6.08 4.69 -13.69
CA LYS A 215 6.72 4.50 -14.99
C LYS A 215 6.32 3.15 -15.55
N VAL A 216 5.69 3.16 -16.72
CA VAL A 216 5.13 1.96 -17.35
C VAL A 216 6.12 1.38 -18.34
N TYR A 217 6.32 0.06 -18.26
CA TYR A 217 7.06 -0.72 -19.24
C TYR A 217 6.11 -1.68 -19.92
N ALA A 218 5.99 -1.56 -21.24
CA ALA A 218 5.22 -2.49 -22.05
C ALA A 218 5.88 -3.89 -22.05
N ALA A 219 5.09 -4.90 -22.47
CA ALA A 219 5.61 -6.23 -22.73
C ALA A 219 6.76 -6.19 -23.75
N GLN A 220 7.68 -7.13 -23.61
CA GLN A 220 8.81 -7.31 -24.51
C GLN A 220 8.31 -7.45 -25.96
N ALA A 221 8.91 -6.68 -26.86
CA ALA A 221 8.64 -6.76 -28.30
C ALA A 221 9.18 -8.07 -28.89
N GLY A 222 8.59 -8.51 -30.01
CA GLY A 222 9.07 -9.66 -30.77
C GLY A 222 10.49 -9.46 -31.32
N ALA A 223 11.15 -10.56 -31.69
CA ALA A 223 12.48 -10.52 -32.24
C ALA A 223 12.53 -9.83 -33.62
N PRO A 224 13.66 -9.22 -34.01
CA PRO A 224 13.87 -8.75 -35.37
C PRO A 224 13.65 -9.88 -36.39
N SER A 225 12.94 -9.60 -37.49
CA SER A 225 12.49 -10.63 -38.45
C SER A 225 13.04 -10.47 -39.87
N THR A 226 13.67 -9.34 -40.19
CA THR A 226 14.13 -9.00 -41.55
C THR A 226 15.62 -9.25 -41.78
N LEU A 227 16.30 -9.87 -40.82
CA LEU A 227 17.75 -10.05 -40.85
C LEU A 227 18.16 -11.16 -41.80
N THR A 228 19.22 -10.92 -42.56
CA THR A 228 19.86 -11.91 -43.43
C THR A 228 21.37 -11.96 -43.18
N HIS A 229 21.98 -13.08 -43.54
CA HIS A 229 23.40 -13.37 -43.32
C HIS A 229 24.10 -13.53 -44.66
N GLN A 230 25.32 -13.01 -44.73
CA GLN A 230 26.22 -13.16 -45.87
C GLN A 230 27.64 -13.43 -45.35
N GLN A 231 28.52 -13.90 -46.23
CA GLN A 231 29.95 -13.91 -45.94
C GLN A 231 30.46 -12.48 -45.74
N GLY A 232 31.43 -12.31 -44.84
CA GLY A 232 32.13 -11.04 -44.71
C GLY A 232 33.06 -10.78 -45.88
N THR A 233 33.73 -9.64 -45.86
CA THR A 233 34.74 -9.27 -46.88
C THR A 233 36.17 -9.71 -46.51
N THR A 234 36.38 -10.19 -45.28
CA THR A 234 37.69 -10.66 -44.78
C THR A 234 37.62 -12.08 -44.27
N ASP A 235 38.75 -12.77 -44.25
CA ASP A 235 38.90 -14.17 -43.81
C ASP A 235 38.30 -14.40 -42.41
N ALA A 236 37.60 -15.52 -42.25
CA ALA A 236 36.95 -15.93 -41.00
C ALA A 236 35.96 -14.90 -40.40
N THR A 237 35.21 -14.22 -41.28
CA THR A 237 34.16 -13.27 -40.86
C THR A 237 32.81 -13.50 -41.53
N THR A 238 31.76 -12.97 -40.91
CA THR A 238 30.38 -12.95 -41.41
C THR A 238 29.85 -11.51 -41.50
N LYS A 239 28.71 -11.35 -42.17
CA LYS A 239 28.03 -10.07 -42.38
C LYS A 239 26.54 -10.17 -42.03
N LEU A 240 26.07 -9.25 -41.19
CA LEU A 240 24.66 -9.04 -40.91
C LEU A 240 24.10 -7.98 -41.86
N VAL A 241 22.97 -8.27 -42.50
CA VAL A 241 22.26 -7.37 -43.43
C VAL A 241 20.85 -7.12 -42.93
N GLY A 242 20.39 -5.86 -43.05
CA GLY A 242 19.06 -5.43 -42.61
C GLY A 242 19.01 -4.99 -41.14
N MET A 243 20.17 -4.60 -40.58
CA MET A 243 20.25 -4.06 -39.24
C MET A 243 19.62 -2.66 -39.17
N THR A 244 19.00 -2.33 -38.05
CA THR A 244 18.44 -1.01 -37.78
C THR A 244 19.15 -0.34 -36.61
N ASN A 245 19.23 0.99 -36.62
CA ASN A 245 19.73 1.79 -35.52
C ASN A 245 18.99 1.45 -34.22
N GLY A 246 19.74 1.31 -33.13
CA GLY A 246 19.22 0.90 -31.83
C GLY A 246 19.06 -0.61 -31.66
N GLN A 247 19.39 -1.42 -32.66
CA GLN A 247 19.62 -2.86 -32.46
C GLN A 247 21.00 -3.10 -31.86
N GLU A 248 21.20 -4.26 -31.28
CA GLU A 248 22.49 -4.75 -30.82
C GLU A 248 22.66 -6.22 -31.19
N TYR A 249 23.90 -6.63 -31.41
CA TYR A 249 24.24 -8.01 -31.72
C TYR A 249 25.32 -8.54 -30.78
N ARG A 250 25.40 -9.87 -30.66
CA ARG A 250 26.55 -10.54 -30.06
C ARG A 250 26.82 -11.88 -30.75
N VAL A 251 28.04 -12.35 -30.63
CA VAL A 251 28.47 -13.67 -31.12
C VAL A 251 28.77 -14.56 -29.92
N GLY A 252 28.13 -15.72 -29.85
CA GLY A 252 28.22 -16.63 -28.71
C GLY A 252 27.85 -15.94 -27.39
N ASP A 253 28.70 -16.13 -26.38
CA ASP A 253 28.55 -15.53 -25.04
C ASP A 253 29.23 -14.17 -24.91
N GLY A 254 29.58 -13.53 -26.03
CA GLY A 254 30.21 -12.22 -26.06
C GLY A 254 29.31 -11.09 -25.53
N SER A 255 29.91 -9.90 -25.43
CA SER A 255 29.17 -8.68 -25.09
C SER A 255 28.27 -8.23 -26.23
N TRP A 256 27.17 -7.58 -25.89
CA TRP A 256 26.31 -6.93 -26.87
C TRP A 256 26.99 -5.69 -27.45
N ILE A 257 26.93 -5.55 -28.77
CA ILE A 257 27.50 -4.45 -29.56
C ILE A 257 26.35 -3.67 -30.19
N LEU A 258 26.22 -2.40 -29.83
CA LEU A 258 25.16 -1.50 -30.31
C LEU A 258 25.39 -1.09 -31.78
N ILE A 259 24.30 -1.09 -32.55
CA ILE A 259 24.25 -0.58 -33.92
C ILE A 259 23.78 0.87 -33.89
N SER A 260 24.60 1.75 -34.45
CA SER A 260 24.37 3.20 -34.48
C SER A 260 23.78 3.70 -35.80
N ALA A 261 23.66 2.86 -36.82
CA ALA A 261 23.11 3.23 -38.13
C ALA A 261 22.45 2.03 -38.83
N ASP A 262 21.43 2.32 -39.64
CA ASP A 262 20.76 1.31 -40.47
C ASP A 262 21.70 0.74 -41.54
N GLY A 263 21.50 -0.52 -41.90
CA GLY A 263 22.17 -1.15 -43.05
C GLY A 263 22.82 -2.48 -42.73
N THR A 264 24.15 -2.55 -42.87
CA THR A 264 24.91 -3.79 -42.74
C THR A 264 26.06 -3.65 -41.75
N VAL A 265 26.35 -4.73 -41.03
CA VAL A 265 27.54 -4.85 -40.20
C VAL A 265 28.39 -5.94 -40.82
N ASP A 266 29.52 -5.53 -41.39
CA ASP A 266 30.46 -6.40 -42.10
C ASP A 266 31.63 -6.81 -41.21
N ASN A 267 32.34 -7.86 -41.62
CA ASN A 267 33.55 -8.37 -40.99
C ASN A 267 33.40 -8.71 -39.49
N ILE A 268 32.27 -9.29 -39.11
CA ILE A 268 32.05 -9.81 -37.76
C ILE A 268 32.87 -11.10 -37.63
N ALA A 269 33.89 -11.08 -36.77
CA ALA A 269 34.69 -12.27 -36.49
C ALA A 269 33.82 -13.38 -35.88
N ALA A 270 33.73 -14.52 -36.56
CA ALA A 270 32.94 -15.66 -36.13
C ALA A 270 33.40 -16.96 -36.81
N THR A 271 33.07 -18.09 -36.20
CA THR A 271 33.30 -19.42 -36.78
C THR A 271 31.99 -20.14 -37.05
N ALA A 272 32.00 -21.07 -38.02
CA ALA A 272 30.87 -21.92 -38.30
C ALA A 272 30.47 -22.71 -37.03
N GLY A 273 29.17 -22.76 -36.75
CA GLY A 273 28.60 -23.35 -35.54
C GLY A 273 28.37 -22.36 -34.39
N GLN A 274 28.97 -21.16 -34.42
CA GLN A 274 28.65 -20.12 -33.44
C GLN A 274 27.25 -19.55 -33.68
N VAL A 275 26.59 -19.11 -32.60
CA VAL A 275 25.31 -18.43 -32.67
C VAL A 275 25.54 -16.94 -32.69
N ILE A 276 25.03 -16.27 -33.72
CA ILE A 276 24.87 -14.82 -33.73
C ILE A 276 23.47 -14.47 -33.22
N GLN A 277 23.40 -13.51 -32.31
CA GLN A 277 22.17 -13.08 -31.69
C GLN A 277 21.96 -11.60 -31.94
N VAL A 278 20.73 -11.20 -32.25
CA VAL A 278 20.35 -9.81 -32.50
C VAL A 278 19.06 -9.48 -31.76
N ARG A 279 18.98 -8.29 -31.17
CA ARG A 279 17.74 -7.76 -30.57
C ARG A 279 17.70 -6.25 -30.70
N THR A 280 16.53 -5.65 -30.57
CA THR A 280 16.42 -4.21 -30.31
C THR A 280 16.87 -3.94 -28.88
N ALA A 281 17.81 -3.02 -28.70
CA ALA A 281 18.38 -2.70 -27.40
C ALA A 281 17.30 -2.13 -26.46
N ALA A 282 17.45 -2.41 -25.16
CA ALA A 282 16.63 -1.77 -24.16
C ALA A 282 16.96 -0.27 -24.10
N THR A 283 15.95 0.56 -23.81
CA THR A 283 16.14 1.98 -23.51
C THR A 283 15.77 2.25 -22.05
N ALA A 284 15.89 3.50 -21.60
CA ALA A 284 15.36 3.86 -20.28
C ALA A 284 13.86 3.56 -20.12
N ASN A 285 13.09 3.45 -21.21
CA ASN A 285 11.63 3.35 -21.18
C ASN A 285 11.08 2.06 -21.81
N THR A 286 11.92 1.20 -22.39
CA THR A 286 11.49 0.02 -23.13
C THR A 286 12.41 -1.16 -22.88
N LEU A 287 11.84 -2.33 -22.64
CA LEU A 287 12.57 -3.59 -22.57
C LEU A 287 13.30 -3.87 -23.89
N ALA A 288 14.41 -4.61 -23.82
CA ALA A 288 15.02 -5.15 -25.04
C ALA A 288 14.03 -6.12 -25.70
N SER A 289 14.02 -6.19 -27.03
CA SER A 289 13.16 -7.17 -27.72
C SER A 289 13.59 -8.61 -27.41
N ALA A 290 12.75 -9.56 -27.77
CA ALA A 290 13.18 -10.95 -27.87
C ALA A 290 14.36 -11.06 -28.85
N THR A 291 15.16 -12.11 -28.68
CA THR A 291 16.40 -12.29 -29.43
C THR A 291 16.15 -13.10 -30.69
N TYR A 292 16.50 -12.55 -31.84
CA TYR A 292 16.76 -13.32 -33.05
C TYR A 292 18.05 -14.13 -32.84
N SER A 293 18.02 -15.43 -33.06
CA SER A 293 19.18 -16.31 -32.90
C SER A 293 19.41 -17.12 -34.18
N TYR A 294 20.64 -17.12 -34.68
CA TYR A 294 21.02 -17.85 -35.89
C TYR A 294 22.36 -18.56 -35.70
N THR A 295 22.38 -19.86 -35.97
CA THR A 295 23.62 -20.66 -35.98
C THR A 295 24.30 -20.50 -37.32
N LEU A 296 25.50 -19.92 -37.32
CA LEU A 296 26.29 -19.65 -38.52
C LEU A 296 26.70 -20.97 -39.18
N LYS A 297 26.49 -21.06 -40.49
CA LYS A 297 26.95 -22.17 -41.32
C LYS A 297 28.29 -21.84 -41.93
N ALA A 298 29.01 -22.85 -42.42
CA ALA A 298 30.26 -22.63 -43.16
C ALA A 298 30.06 -21.73 -44.39
N THR A 299 28.87 -21.76 -45.02
CA THR A 299 28.52 -20.88 -46.14
C THR A 299 28.37 -19.42 -45.75
N ASP A 300 28.21 -19.12 -44.47
CA ASP A 300 27.99 -17.76 -43.95
C ASP A 300 29.31 -17.10 -43.51
N ILE A 301 30.42 -17.86 -43.55
CA ILE A 301 31.77 -17.42 -43.16
C ILE A 301 32.66 -17.35 -44.40
N THR A 302 33.39 -16.26 -44.55
CA THR A 302 34.43 -16.13 -45.58
C THR A 302 35.55 -17.12 -45.27
N PRO A 303 35.90 -18.04 -46.20
CA PRO A 303 36.98 -18.99 -45.98
C PRO A 303 38.30 -18.31 -45.61
N GLN A 304 39.12 -18.99 -44.82
CA GLN A 304 40.54 -18.66 -44.64
C GLN A 304 41.35 -19.08 -45.88
#